data_AF-Q9YHP9-F1
#
_entry.id   AF-Q9YHP9-F1
#
_cell.length_a   1.000
_cell.length_b   1.000
_cell.length_c   1.000
_cell.angle_alpha   90.00
_cell.angle_beta   90.00
_cell.angle_gamma   90.00
#
_symmetry.space_group_name_H-M   'P 1'
#
loop_
_entity.id
_entity.type
_entity.pdbx_description
1 polymer ?
#
loop_
_entity_poly.entity_id
_entity_poly.type
_entity_poly.pdbx_seq_one_letter_code
_entity_poly.pdbx_strand_id
1 'polypeptide(L)'
;QTPQSITKETGESLTINCVLRDSNCALSSSYWYRKKSGSTNEESISKGGRYVETVNSGSKSFSLRMNDLTVEDGGTYRCGVWSWVRSCDYPVLGYAACGDGTVVTVNPGIPLSPPIVSLLHSATEEQRANGFVQLVC
;
A
#
# COMPACT_ATOMS: atom_id res chain seq x y z
N GLN A 1 7.92 -13.78 2.41
CA GLN A 1 7.09 -12.60 2.72
C GLN A 1 5.81 -12.67 1.91
N THR A 2 4.67 -12.20 2.42
CA THR A 2 3.37 -12.28 1.72
C THR A 2 2.48 -11.07 2.03
N PRO A 3 1.68 -10.59 1.07
CA PRO A 3 1.57 -11.07 -0.32
C PRO A 3 2.77 -10.61 -1.18
N GLN A 4 2.90 -11.13 -2.41
CA GLN A 4 3.91 -10.63 -3.37
C GLN A 4 3.51 -9.29 -3.97
N SER A 5 2.20 -9.06 -4.14
CA SER A 5 1.63 -7.80 -4.59
C SER A 5 0.29 -7.54 -3.90
N ILE A 6 -0.05 -6.26 -3.75
CA ILE A 6 -1.33 -5.82 -3.19
C ILE A 6 -1.72 -4.47 -3.80
N THR A 7 -2.98 -4.34 -4.19
CA THR A 7 -3.57 -3.09 -4.66
C THR A 7 -4.64 -2.65 -3.66
N LYS A 8 -4.61 -1.37 -3.30
CA LYS A 8 -5.52 -0.74 -2.35
C LYS A 8 -5.93 0.66 -2.81
N GLU A 9 -7.01 1.16 -2.25
CA GLU A 9 -7.46 2.53 -2.45
C GLU A 9 -6.94 3.47 -1.34
N THR A 10 -6.81 4.76 -1.64
CA THR A 10 -6.49 5.79 -0.63
C THR A 10 -7.43 5.69 0.58
N GLY A 11 -6.88 5.81 1.79
CA GLY A 11 -7.61 5.72 3.05
C GLY A 11 -7.81 4.30 3.58
N GLU A 12 -7.60 3.27 2.74
CA GLU A 12 -7.61 1.88 3.22
C GLU A 12 -6.40 1.56 4.11
N SER A 13 -6.40 0.36 4.69
CA SER A 13 -5.24 -0.21 5.37
C SER A 13 -4.82 -1.52 4.72
N LEU A 14 -3.54 -1.86 4.84
CA LEU A 14 -2.98 -3.14 4.39
C LEU A 14 -2.11 -3.77 5.47
N THR A 15 -1.83 -5.06 5.31
CA THR A 15 -0.91 -5.78 6.19
C THR A 15 0.02 -6.67 5.36
N ILE A 16 1.32 -6.51 5.59
CA ILE A 16 2.37 -7.33 5.00
C ILE A 16 2.87 -8.29 6.07
N ASN A 17 2.88 -9.58 5.76
CA ASN A 17 3.32 -10.63 6.67
C ASN A 17 4.72 -11.14 6.31
N CYS A 18 5.54 -11.33 7.32
CA CYS A 18 6.86 -11.90 7.22
C CYS A 18 6.97 -13.11 8.16
N VAL A 19 7.44 -14.23 7.62
CA VAL A 19 7.64 -15.48 8.36
C VAL A 19 9.05 -15.94 8.09
N LEU A 20 9.84 -16.14 9.14
CA LEU A 20 11.18 -16.70 9.04
C LEU A 20 11.08 -18.22 8.92
N ARG A 21 11.17 -18.73 7.68
CA ARG A 21 11.17 -20.16 7.39
C ARG A 21 12.59 -20.73 7.48
N ASP A 22 12.68 -22.03 7.78
CA ASP A 22 13.88 -22.85 7.63
C ASP A 22 15.13 -22.31 8.35
N SER A 23 14.91 -21.62 9.47
CA SER A 23 15.98 -21.05 10.28
C SER A 23 15.95 -21.59 11.70
N ASN A 24 17.09 -22.10 12.16
CA ASN A 24 17.33 -22.38 13.57
C ASN A 24 17.48 -21.08 14.40
N CYS A 25 17.53 -19.91 13.75
CA CYS A 25 17.68 -18.63 14.42
C CYS A 25 16.38 -18.23 15.12
N ALA A 26 16.52 -17.56 16.27
CA ALA A 26 15.42 -16.89 16.93
C ALA A 26 15.10 -15.57 16.21
N LEU A 27 13.83 -15.16 16.24
CA LEU A 27 13.43 -13.84 15.77
C LEU A 27 13.85 -12.80 16.82
N SER A 28 15.04 -12.21 16.67
CA SER A 28 15.58 -11.23 17.62
C SER A 28 15.10 -9.81 17.33
N SER A 29 15.25 -9.37 16.08
CA SER A 29 14.95 -8.00 15.65
C SER A 29 14.36 -8.04 14.25
N SER A 30 13.23 -7.36 14.07
CA SER A 30 12.59 -7.15 12.77
C SER A 30 12.87 -5.75 12.24
N TYR A 31 13.04 -5.66 10.93
CA TYR A 31 13.28 -4.44 10.17
C TYR A 31 12.31 -4.39 9.00
N TRP A 32 11.97 -3.17 8.59
CA TRP A 32 11.13 -2.92 7.44
C TRP A 32 11.79 -1.89 6.56
N TYR A 33 11.75 -2.13 5.27
CA TYR A 33 12.36 -1.31 4.25
C TYR A 33 11.35 -1.00 3.16
N ARG A 34 11.54 0.15 2.53
CA ARG A 34 10.66 0.63 1.47
C ARG A 34 11.47 1.25 0.35
N LYS A 35 11.20 0.82 -0.87
CA LYS A 35 11.59 1.51 -2.10
C LYS A 35 10.34 2.14 -2.71
N LYS A 36 10.25 3.47 -2.69
CA LYS A 36 9.12 4.21 -3.29
C LYS A 36 9.04 3.93 -4.80
N SER A 37 7.84 3.99 -5.35
CA SER A 37 7.66 3.89 -6.81
C SER A 37 8.51 4.96 -7.53
N GLY A 38 9.27 4.56 -8.55
CA GLY A 38 10.20 5.43 -9.28
C GLY A 38 11.53 5.73 -8.57
N SER A 39 11.74 5.29 -7.33
CA SER A 39 13.01 5.43 -6.61
C SER A 39 13.93 4.24 -6.86
N THR A 40 15.24 4.49 -6.96
CA THR A 40 16.28 3.45 -6.89
C THR A 40 16.70 3.13 -5.45
N ASN A 41 16.45 4.06 -4.53
CA ASN A 41 16.90 3.98 -3.15
C ASN A 41 15.86 3.30 -2.26
N GLU A 42 16.34 2.43 -1.39
CA GLU A 42 15.57 1.80 -0.34
C GLU A 42 15.81 2.52 1.00
N GLU A 43 14.72 2.80 1.71
CA GLU A 43 14.71 3.53 2.97
C GLU A 43 14.24 2.61 4.11
N SER A 44 14.82 2.73 5.30
CA SER A 44 14.30 2.03 6.48
C SER A 44 13.00 2.69 6.98
N ILE A 45 12.02 1.88 7.33
CA ILE A 45 10.76 2.34 7.91
C ILE A 45 10.88 2.36 9.44
N SER A 46 10.68 3.54 10.02
CA SER A 46 10.50 3.67 11.47
C SER A 46 9.11 3.19 11.87
N LYS A 47 9.05 2.26 12.83
CA LYS A 47 7.80 1.73 13.39
C LYS A 47 7.13 2.82 14.24
N GLY A 48 5.80 2.87 14.22
CA GLY A 48 5.00 3.88 14.92
C GLY A 48 4.15 4.75 13.99
N GLY A 49 3.23 5.52 14.56
CA GLY A 49 2.27 6.31 13.79
C GLY A 49 1.35 5.43 12.93
N ARG A 50 1.35 5.65 11.61
CA ARG A 50 0.54 4.86 10.65
C ARG A 50 1.08 3.43 10.44
N TYR A 51 2.33 3.15 10.86
CA TYR A 51 3.01 1.88 10.68
C TYR A 51 3.01 1.07 11.99
N VAL A 52 2.15 0.06 12.07
CA VAL A 52 1.96 -0.76 13.26
C VAL A 52 2.56 -2.14 13.04
N GLU A 53 3.57 -2.50 13.84
CA GLU A 53 4.13 -3.84 13.81
C GLU A 53 3.44 -4.76 14.81
N THR A 54 3.27 -6.02 14.45
CA THR A 54 2.91 -7.10 15.37
C THR A 54 3.95 -8.21 15.25
N VAL A 55 4.46 -8.69 16.38
CA VAL A 55 5.50 -9.74 16.44
C VAL A 55 4.94 -10.96 17.15
N ASN A 56 5.15 -12.13 16.55
CA ASN A 56 4.90 -13.42 17.15
C ASN A 56 6.19 -14.25 17.11
N SER A 57 6.92 -14.22 18.22
CA SER A 57 8.19 -14.94 18.37
C SER A 57 8.02 -16.46 18.33
N GLY A 58 6.88 -16.98 18.79
CA GLY A 58 6.59 -18.42 18.82
C GLY A 58 6.47 -19.01 17.41
N SER A 59 5.78 -18.32 16.50
CA SER A 59 5.71 -18.69 15.08
C SER A 59 6.80 -18.09 14.22
N LYS A 60 7.80 -17.43 14.82
CA LYS A 60 8.87 -16.68 14.13
C LYS A 60 8.35 -15.79 13.01
N SER A 61 7.24 -15.10 13.28
CA SER A 61 6.55 -14.27 12.30
C SER A 61 6.29 -12.89 12.84
N PHE A 62 6.18 -11.93 11.94
CA PHE A 62 5.83 -10.56 12.25
C PHE A 62 5.13 -9.92 11.06
N SER A 63 4.39 -8.85 11.30
CA SER A 63 3.62 -8.19 10.27
C SER A 63 3.67 -6.68 10.43
N LEU A 64 3.66 -5.97 9.30
CA LEU A 64 3.52 -4.52 9.25
C LEU A 64 2.13 -4.18 8.73
N ARG A 65 1.31 -3.54 9.57
CA ARG A 65 0.07 -2.91 9.16
C ARG A 65 0.32 -1.45 8.84
N MET A 66 -0.11 -1.00 7.67
CA MET A 66 -0.08 0.40 7.27
C MET A 66 -1.51 0.90 7.21
N ASN A 67 -1.80 1.98 7.92
CA ASN A 67 -3.13 2.58 7.99
C ASN A 67 -3.21 3.84 7.14
N ASP A 68 -4.42 4.18 6.69
CA ASP A 68 -4.72 5.44 6.01
C ASP A 68 -3.79 5.69 4.80
N LEU A 69 -3.79 4.73 3.86
CA LEU A 69 -2.86 4.73 2.72
C LEU A 69 -3.00 5.97 1.85
N THR A 70 -1.88 6.51 1.37
CA THR A 70 -1.87 7.54 0.32
C THR A 70 -1.28 7.01 -0.97
N VAL A 71 -1.51 7.70 -2.10
CA VAL A 71 -0.87 7.34 -3.38
C VAL A 71 0.66 7.36 -3.29
N GLU A 72 1.22 8.23 -2.43
CA GLU A 72 2.66 8.25 -2.19
C GLU A 72 3.14 7.04 -1.41
N ASP A 73 2.26 6.20 -0.83
CA ASP A 73 2.58 4.93 -0.17
C ASP A 73 2.85 3.78 -1.17
N GLY A 74 2.68 4.02 -2.47
CA GLY A 74 3.08 3.07 -3.51
C GLY A 74 4.58 2.75 -3.52
N GLY A 75 4.93 1.48 -3.73
CA GLY A 75 6.33 1.04 -3.80
C GLY A 75 6.53 -0.44 -3.45
N THR A 76 7.79 -0.84 -3.31
CA THR A 76 8.16 -2.19 -2.87
C THR A 76 8.59 -2.17 -1.41
N TYR A 77 7.98 -3.02 -0.60
CA TYR A 77 8.24 -3.14 0.83
C TYR A 77 8.94 -4.46 1.12
N ARG A 78 9.98 -4.47 1.96
CA ARG A 78 10.70 -5.68 2.35
C ARG A 78 10.83 -5.77 3.86
N CYS A 79 10.60 -6.96 4.41
CA CYS A 79 10.99 -7.27 5.78
C CYS A 79 12.45 -7.71 5.83
N GLY A 80 13.10 -7.44 6.96
CA GLY A 80 14.42 -7.97 7.30
C GLY A 80 14.45 -8.46 8.74
N VAL A 81 15.34 -9.39 9.03
CA VAL A 81 15.65 -9.83 10.40
C VAL A 81 17.15 -9.85 10.62
N TRP A 82 17.60 -9.50 11.81
CA TRP A 82 19.00 -9.73 12.17
C TRP A 82 19.24 -11.23 12.34
N SER A 83 20.20 -11.80 11.60
CA SER A 83 20.48 -13.23 11.60
C SER A 83 21.95 -13.51 11.36
N TRP A 84 22.48 -14.54 12.03
CA TRP A 84 23.85 -15.05 11.86
C TRP A 84 24.07 -15.84 10.55
N VAL A 85 23.24 -15.59 9.54
CA VAL A 85 23.29 -16.23 8.21
C VAL A 85 23.58 -15.16 7.16
N ARG A 86 24.28 -15.53 6.07
CA ARG A 86 24.63 -14.64 4.96
C ARG A 86 23.38 -13.96 4.38
N SER A 87 23.44 -12.63 4.25
CA SER A 87 22.40 -11.75 3.69
C SER A 87 22.48 -11.60 2.18
N CYS A 88 21.44 -10.98 1.61
CA CYS A 88 21.26 -10.76 0.17
C CYS A 88 22.16 -9.61 -0.35
N ASP A 89 23.11 -9.97 -1.20
CA ASP A 89 23.71 -9.14 -2.26
C ASP A 89 24.70 -8.01 -1.93
N TYR A 90 25.31 -7.95 -0.73
CA TYR A 90 26.50 -7.11 -0.51
C TYR A 90 27.75 -7.91 -0.12
N PRO A 91 28.94 -7.62 -0.70
CA PRO A 91 30.20 -8.31 -0.39
C PRO A 91 30.85 -7.77 0.89
N VAL A 92 30.06 -7.47 1.92
CA VAL A 92 30.57 -7.00 3.21
C VAL A 92 29.84 -7.72 4.34
N LEU A 93 30.61 -8.16 5.33
CA LEU A 93 30.13 -8.83 6.55
C LEU A 93 28.91 -8.11 7.15
N GLY A 94 27.72 -8.68 6.97
CA GLY A 94 26.45 -8.12 7.43
C GLY A 94 25.39 -9.21 7.67
N TYR A 95 24.79 -9.17 8.87
CA TYR A 95 23.96 -10.19 9.49
C TYR A 95 22.46 -9.93 9.25
N ALA A 96 21.91 -10.28 8.09
CA ALA A 96 20.47 -10.08 7.85
C ALA A 96 19.85 -11.13 6.94
N ALA A 97 18.64 -11.61 7.23
CA ALA A 97 17.82 -12.33 6.25
C ALA A 97 16.66 -11.43 5.82
N CYS A 98 16.39 -11.34 4.52
CA CYS A 98 15.40 -10.43 3.96
C CYS A 98 14.27 -11.21 3.26
N GLY A 99 13.07 -10.62 3.23
CA GLY A 99 11.97 -11.11 2.40
C GLY A 99 12.11 -10.67 0.95
N ASP A 100 11.49 -11.42 0.05
CA ASP A 100 11.48 -11.15 -1.41
C ASP A 100 10.79 -9.82 -1.79
N GLY A 101 9.97 -9.30 -0.88
CA GLY A 101 9.26 -8.05 -1.05
C GLY A 101 7.79 -8.19 -1.41
N THR A 102 7.07 -7.08 -1.23
CA THR A 102 5.66 -6.91 -1.53
C THR A 102 5.53 -5.62 -2.34
N VAL A 103 4.99 -5.73 -3.56
CA VAL A 103 4.65 -4.57 -4.38
C VAL A 103 3.31 -4.02 -3.92
N VAL A 104 3.29 -2.76 -3.51
CA VAL A 104 2.10 -2.04 -3.06
C VAL A 104 1.74 -1.01 -4.12
N THR A 105 0.52 -1.10 -4.63
CA THR A 105 -0.10 -0.10 -5.49
C THR A 105 -1.25 0.55 -4.73
N VAL A 106 -1.27 1.88 -4.67
CA VAL A 106 -2.36 2.64 -4.05
C VAL A 106 -3.02 3.50 -5.11
N ASN A 107 -4.29 3.22 -5.40
CA ASN A 107 -5.11 3.99 -6.33
C ASN A 107 -5.68 5.23 -5.61
N PRO A 108 -5.76 6.38 -6.30
CA PRO A 108 -6.48 7.52 -5.77
C PRO A 108 -7.94 7.15 -5.59
N GLY A 109 -8.47 7.34 -4.37
CA GLY A 109 -9.89 7.13 -4.10
C GLY A 109 -10.76 7.98 -5.05
N ILE A 110 -11.94 7.47 -5.38
CA ILE A 110 -12.88 8.19 -6.23
C ILE A 110 -13.20 9.53 -5.54
N PRO A 111 -12.95 10.70 -6.17
CA PRO A 111 -13.41 11.95 -5.61
C PRO A 111 -14.94 11.87 -5.49
N LEU A 112 -15.45 11.99 -4.26
CA LEU A 112 -16.89 12.14 -4.00
C LEU A 112 -17.33 13.49 -4.57
N SER A 113 -17.40 13.60 -5.89
CA SER A 113 -18.04 14.72 -6.56
C SER A 113 -19.51 14.67 -6.18
N PRO A 114 -20.13 15.73 -5.65
CA PRO A 114 -21.58 15.81 -5.64
C PRO A 114 -22.09 15.66 -7.08
N PRO A 115 -23.21 14.96 -7.32
CA PRO A 115 -23.76 14.83 -8.66
C PRO A 115 -23.98 16.23 -9.24
N ILE A 116 -23.35 16.51 -10.39
CA ILE A 116 -23.57 17.76 -11.10
C ILE A 116 -24.94 17.64 -11.77
N VAL A 117 -25.97 18.19 -11.11
CA VAL A 117 -27.28 18.37 -11.72
C VAL A 117 -27.20 19.60 -12.62
N SER A 118 -26.95 19.37 -13.90
CA SER A 118 -27.05 20.40 -14.92
C SER A 118 -28.52 20.61 -15.27
N LEU A 119 -29.16 21.64 -14.71
CA LEU A 119 -30.45 22.13 -15.19
C LEU A 119 -30.26 22.74 -16.59
N LEU A 120 -30.51 21.93 -17.64
CA LEU A 120 -30.66 22.43 -19.00
C LEU A 120 -31.91 23.31 -19.07
N HIS A 121 -31.73 24.61 -18.86
CA HIS A 121 -32.75 25.58 -19.26
C HIS A 121 -32.62 25.76 -20.78
N SER A 122 -33.47 25.06 -21.53
CA SER A 122 -33.72 25.40 -22.93
C SER A 122 -35.20 25.76 -23.08
N ALA A 123 -35.45 27.06 -23.16
CA ALA A 123 -36.66 27.61 -23.77
C ALA A 123 -36.24 28.88 -24.50
N THR A 124 -35.62 28.72 -25.68
CA THR A 124 -35.68 29.77 -26.68
C THR A 124 -37.15 29.96 -27.07
N GLU A 125 -37.55 31.22 -27.31
CA GLU A 125 -38.94 31.63 -27.61
C GLU A 125 -39.59 30.94 -28.83
N GLU A 126 -38.91 30.00 -29.48
CA GLU A 126 -39.36 29.25 -30.65
C GLU A 126 -40.31 28.08 -30.32
N GLN A 127 -40.30 27.54 -29.09
CA GLN A 127 -41.17 26.41 -28.72
C GLN A 127 -42.59 26.80 -28.28
N ARG A 128 -42.91 28.09 -28.20
CA ARG A 128 -44.26 28.57 -27.84
C ARG A 128 -45.33 28.18 -28.87
N ALA A 129 -44.94 27.70 -30.05
CA ALA A 129 -45.88 27.39 -31.13
C ALA A 129 -46.39 25.93 -31.16
N ASN A 130 -45.68 24.93 -30.60
CA ASN A 130 -45.93 23.52 -30.94
C ASN A 130 -46.19 22.55 -29.77
N GLY A 131 -46.54 23.04 -28.57
CA GLY A 131 -47.34 22.27 -27.58
C GLY A 131 -46.82 20.92 -27.06
N PHE A 132 -45.59 20.49 -27.36
CA PHE A 132 -45.02 19.25 -26.84
C PHE A 132 -43.62 19.51 -26.26
N VAL A 133 -43.50 19.29 -24.96
CA VAL A 133 -42.23 19.25 -24.23
C VAL A 133 -41.94 17.79 -23.93
N GLN A 134 -40.81 17.26 -24.42
CA GLN A 134 -40.35 15.92 -24.09
C GLN A 134 -39.28 16.01 -23.00
N LEU A 135 -39.60 15.51 -21.82
CA LEU A 135 -38.64 15.24 -20.76
C LEU A 135 -37.93 13.93 -21.08
N VAL A 136 -36.61 13.96 -21.20
CA VAL A 136 -35.78 12.75 -21.22
C VAL A 136 -35.02 12.72 -19.90
N CYS A 137 -35.28 11.69 -19.09
CA CYS A 137 -34.53 11.39 -17.87
C CYS A 137 -33.21 10.71 -18.20
#